data_AF-A0A5C0ZNF2-F1
#
_entry.id   AF-A0A5C0ZNF2-F1
#
_cell.length_a   1.000
_cell.length_b   1.000
_cell.length_c   1.000
_cell.angle_alpha   90.00
_cell.angle_beta   90.00
_cell.angle_gamma   90.00
#
_symmetry.space_group_name_H-M   'P 1'
#
loop_
_entity.id
_entity.type
_entity.pdbx_description
1 polymer ?
#
loop_
_entity_poly.entity_id
_entity_poly.type
_entity_poly.pdbx_seq_one_letter_code
_entity_poly.pdbx_strand_id
1 'polypeptide(L)'
;MERKLFSYKQTLLALTLLIVGSFNLSAQEDSPAHVGIIYPLSTHGGKAANYSNTISLHAIAGLSGGEKAFALYGVAGIVKGNASGLQASGVFNQVSGTLHGVQLAGAVNLAGDAAKGYQFAGLFNQSRGNVHLQLGGVLNTAISTKGLQASGVSNRSKQMDGVQMAGLYNQADNVKGVQIAGVINKAKNVRGIQFGVLNIADSSDYTLGLVNIVKNGEKSIRIGTDEDLSTFASFRSGGQILYGILGIGFNPQYEAIRYGVEGGIGANLLNRTNFRLAAEISSITLTDFDGNYFNKNGLRILPSIKIGPNIYLYGGPSINYINTDNEDGKKLVKMKIWDKQNSKDYQALNVGFTAGLQLVL
;
A
#
# COMPACT_ATOMS: atom_id res chain seq x y z
N MET A 1 36.70 -42.80 -18.18
CA MET A 1 37.19 -41.40 -18.30
C MET A 1 36.60 -40.47 -17.22
N GLU A 2 35.44 -40.80 -16.64
CA GLU A 2 34.71 -39.95 -15.68
C GLU A 2 35.29 -39.90 -14.24
N ARG A 3 35.98 -40.95 -13.77
CA ARG A 3 36.56 -40.96 -12.41
C ARG A 3 37.70 -39.96 -12.20
N LYS A 4 38.45 -39.60 -13.26
CA LYS A 4 39.52 -38.58 -13.17
C LYS A 4 38.97 -37.14 -13.14
N LEU A 5 37.80 -36.90 -13.75
CA LEU A 5 37.13 -35.59 -13.71
C LEU A 5 36.56 -35.25 -12.32
N PHE A 6 36.16 -36.27 -11.54
CA PHE A 6 35.59 -36.07 -10.20
C PHE A 6 36.64 -35.64 -9.17
N SER A 7 37.85 -36.18 -9.26
CA SER A 7 38.98 -35.82 -8.39
C SER A 7 39.43 -34.37 -8.62
N TYR A 8 39.50 -33.91 -9.88
CA TYR A 8 39.87 -32.53 -10.20
C TYR A 8 38.86 -31.49 -9.66
N LYS A 9 37.56 -31.82 -9.62
CA LYS A 9 36.52 -30.95 -9.06
C LYS A 9 36.64 -30.79 -7.54
N GLN A 10 37.02 -31.83 -6.80
CA GLN A 10 37.22 -31.74 -5.35
C GLN A 10 38.50 -30.95 -4.99
N THR A 11 39.57 -31.09 -5.78
CA THR A 11 40.79 -30.30 -5.61
C THR A 11 40.57 -28.82 -5.98
N LEU A 12 39.78 -28.54 -7.03
CA LEU A 12 39.37 -27.17 -7.35
C LEU A 12 38.47 -26.58 -6.25
N LEU A 13 37.54 -27.35 -5.69
CA LEU A 13 36.67 -26.90 -4.60
C LEU A 13 37.47 -26.60 -3.33
N ALA A 14 38.48 -27.40 -3.00
CA ALA A 14 39.39 -27.18 -1.89
C ALA A 14 40.31 -25.96 -2.11
N LEU A 15 40.82 -25.74 -3.32
CA LEU A 15 41.56 -24.51 -3.67
C LEU A 15 40.66 -23.27 -3.65
N THR A 16 39.39 -23.40 -4.07
CA THR A 16 38.42 -22.29 -4.03
C THR A 16 38.03 -21.97 -2.58
N LEU A 17 37.92 -22.97 -1.70
CA LEU A 17 37.70 -22.78 -0.26
C LEU A 17 38.93 -22.20 0.46
N LEU A 18 40.15 -22.53 0.04
CA LEU A 18 41.38 -21.91 0.57
C LEU A 18 41.56 -20.46 0.09
N ILE A 19 41.06 -20.11 -1.09
CA ILE A 19 41.09 -18.74 -1.63
C ILE A 19 39.92 -17.89 -1.09
N VAL A 20 38.80 -18.51 -0.70
CA VAL A 20 37.66 -17.85 -0.03
C VAL A 20 37.82 -17.79 1.49
N GLY A 21 38.85 -18.45 2.05
CA GLY A 21 39.18 -18.44 3.48
C GLY A 21 39.93 -17.21 3.98
N SER A 22 40.27 -16.25 3.12
CA SER A 22 40.89 -14.98 3.51
C SER A 22 39.83 -13.89 3.65
N PHE A 23 38.87 -14.08 4.56
CA PHE A 23 38.29 -12.91 5.21
C PHE A 23 39.45 -12.24 5.93
N ASN A 24 39.95 -11.13 5.36
CA ASN A 24 40.58 -10.13 6.19
C ASN A 24 39.49 -9.65 7.16
N LEU A 25 39.30 -10.37 8.27
CA LEU A 25 38.96 -9.74 9.53
C LEU A 25 40.17 -8.87 9.87
N SER A 26 40.31 -7.75 9.15
CA SER A 26 41.08 -6.65 9.69
C SER A 26 40.32 -6.25 10.93
N ALA A 27 40.85 -6.65 12.10
CA ALA A 27 40.36 -6.15 13.37
C ALA A 27 40.34 -4.62 13.26
N GLN A 28 39.14 -4.03 13.34
CA GLN A 28 39.03 -2.59 13.29
C GLN A 28 39.63 -2.03 14.57
N GLU A 29 40.51 -1.05 14.43
CA GLU A 29 41.10 -0.37 15.58
C GLU A 29 40.05 0.55 16.19
N ASP A 30 39.92 0.52 17.51
CA ASP A 30 38.96 1.35 18.22
C ASP A 30 39.56 2.73 18.50
N SER A 31 38.77 3.77 18.22
CA SER A 31 39.16 5.15 18.49
C SER A 31 38.01 5.91 19.19
N PRO A 32 38.31 6.74 20.21
CA PRO A 32 37.28 7.52 20.88
C PRO A 32 36.70 8.60 19.96
N ALA A 33 37.50 9.20 19.08
CA ALA A 33 37.07 10.32 18.24
C ALA A 33 37.74 10.32 16.86
N HIS A 34 36.97 10.66 15.82
CA HIS A 34 37.45 10.88 14.45
C HIS A 34 36.99 12.24 13.93
N VAL A 35 37.91 13.19 13.93
CA VAL A 35 37.67 14.54 13.40
C VAL A 35 38.35 14.71 12.05
N GLY A 36 37.67 15.32 11.07
CA GLY A 36 38.21 15.60 9.74
C GLY A 36 37.47 16.70 8.97
N ILE A 37 38.04 17.10 7.83
CA ILE A 37 37.37 18.00 6.88
C ILE A 37 36.73 17.15 5.79
N ILE A 38 37.56 16.39 5.08
CA ILE A 38 37.19 15.49 4.00
C ILE A 38 38.17 14.33 3.99
N TYR A 39 37.72 13.09 3.79
CA TYR A 39 38.67 11.98 3.60
C TYR A 39 39.62 12.27 2.42
N PRO A 40 40.95 12.07 2.55
CA PRO A 40 41.67 11.51 3.71
C PRO A 40 42.17 12.53 4.74
N LEU A 41 41.91 13.83 4.58
CA LEU A 41 42.27 14.90 5.52
C LEU A 41 41.46 14.81 6.83
N SER A 42 41.91 13.93 7.72
CA SER A 42 41.32 13.65 9.03
C SER A 42 42.35 13.06 10.00
N THR A 43 41.99 12.95 11.28
CA THR A 43 42.81 12.33 12.34
C THR A 43 43.24 10.88 12.07
N HIS A 44 42.52 10.13 11.23
CA HIS A 44 42.88 8.76 10.82
C HIS A 44 43.51 8.64 9.41
N GLY A 45 43.66 9.75 8.70
CA GLY A 45 44.32 9.78 7.39
C GLY A 45 43.73 8.79 6.37
N GLY A 46 44.60 8.19 5.55
CA GLY A 46 44.23 7.13 4.59
C GLY A 46 43.85 5.79 5.22
N LYS A 47 43.97 5.64 6.55
CA LYS A 47 43.61 4.41 7.28
C LYS A 47 42.22 4.48 7.89
N ALA A 48 41.45 5.55 7.65
CA ALA A 48 40.16 5.78 8.30
C ALA A 48 39.16 4.62 8.17
N ALA A 49 39.19 3.88 7.05
CA ALA A 49 38.34 2.70 6.83
C ALA A 49 38.65 1.51 7.77
N ASN A 50 39.78 1.53 8.48
CA ASN A 50 40.18 0.49 9.43
C ASN A 50 39.79 0.83 10.88
N TYR A 51 39.24 2.02 11.15
CA TYR A 51 38.90 2.45 12.50
C TYR A 51 37.40 2.37 12.78
N SER A 52 37.05 1.93 13.99
CA SER A 52 35.73 2.00 14.59
C SER A 52 35.70 3.12 15.63
N ASN A 53 34.90 4.16 15.39
CA ASN A 53 34.94 5.39 16.18
C ASN A 53 33.74 5.49 17.13
N THR A 54 33.95 6.04 18.32
CA THR A 54 32.81 6.36 19.22
C THR A 54 32.11 7.64 18.77
N ILE A 55 32.89 8.67 18.46
CA ILE A 55 32.41 9.95 17.93
C ILE A 55 33.11 10.26 16.61
N SER A 56 32.38 10.69 15.59
CA SER A 56 32.93 11.13 14.30
C SER A 56 32.33 12.48 13.90
N LEU A 57 33.20 13.45 13.60
CA LEU A 57 32.82 14.80 13.19
C LEU A 57 33.60 15.19 11.93
N HIS A 58 32.90 15.34 10.81
CA HIS A 58 33.51 15.76 9.55
C HIS A 58 32.84 16.99 8.96
N ALA A 59 33.63 18.00 8.59
CA ALA A 59 33.10 19.26 8.04
C ALA A 59 32.43 19.07 6.68
N ILE A 60 32.93 18.16 5.82
CA ILE A 60 32.39 17.88 4.48
C ILE A 60 32.05 16.40 4.36
N ALA A 61 33.04 15.51 4.35
CA ALA A 61 32.78 14.09 4.14
C ALA A 61 33.70 13.17 4.95
N GLY A 62 33.11 12.18 5.62
CA GLY A 62 33.84 11.21 6.45
C GLY A 62 33.77 9.80 5.88
N LEU A 63 34.87 9.06 6.06
CA LEU A 63 34.97 7.63 5.79
C LEU A 63 35.44 6.93 7.06
N SER A 64 34.75 5.87 7.49
CA SER A 64 35.16 5.07 8.66
C SER A 64 34.92 3.57 8.44
N GLY A 65 35.59 2.76 9.25
CA GLY A 65 35.34 1.31 9.36
C GLY A 65 34.08 1.01 10.15
N GLY A 66 33.78 1.78 11.19
CA GLY A 66 32.58 1.65 12.02
C GLY A 66 32.30 2.89 12.87
N GLU A 67 31.06 3.00 13.36
CA GLU A 67 30.62 4.07 14.27
C GLU A 67 29.86 3.44 15.45
N LYS A 68 30.17 3.85 16.68
CA LYS A 68 29.60 3.22 17.90
C LYS A 68 28.54 4.06 18.59
N ALA A 69 28.57 5.39 18.45
CA ALA A 69 27.61 6.27 19.13
C ALA A 69 27.14 7.46 18.30
N PHE A 70 28.04 8.38 17.90
CA PHE A 70 27.64 9.63 17.25
C PHE A 70 28.50 9.94 16.04
N ALA A 71 27.88 10.13 14.88
CA ALA A 71 28.56 10.48 13.64
C ALA A 71 27.84 11.61 12.90
N LEU A 72 28.49 12.75 12.73
CA LEU A 72 27.99 13.92 12.02
C LEU A 72 28.92 14.27 10.86
N TYR A 73 28.34 14.40 9.66
CA TYR A 73 29.08 14.74 8.44
C TYR A 73 28.40 15.92 7.74
N GLY A 74 29.14 16.95 7.33
CA GLY A 74 28.52 18.13 6.69
C GLY A 74 27.72 17.78 5.42
N VAL A 75 28.29 16.95 4.55
CA VAL A 75 27.67 16.53 3.28
C VAL A 75 27.44 15.01 3.25
N ALA A 76 28.48 14.21 3.51
CA ALA A 76 28.41 12.77 3.29
C ALA A 76 29.15 11.93 4.35
N GLY A 77 28.51 10.85 4.80
CA GLY A 77 29.08 9.86 5.73
C GLY A 77 29.11 8.47 5.14
N ILE A 78 30.29 7.84 5.06
CA ILE A 78 30.45 6.48 4.55
C ILE A 78 31.07 5.58 5.63
N VAL A 79 30.30 4.61 6.09
CA VAL A 79 30.73 3.60 7.06
C VAL A 79 30.82 2.26 6.35
N LYS A 80 32.01 1.66 6.32
CA LYS A 80 32.27 0.38 5.64
C LYS A 80 31.77 -0.84 6.42
N GLY A 81 31.67 -0.73 7.74
CA GLY A 81 31.17 -1.77 8.63
C GLY A 81 29.83 -1.38 9.25
N ASN A 82 29.76 -1.49 10.57
CA ASN A 82 28.54 -1.26 11.34
C ASN A 82 28.47 0.16 11.89
N ALA A 83 27.26 0.67 12.05
CA ALA A 83 27.00 1.93 12.73
C ALA A 83 25.97 1.74 13.84
N SER A 84 26.23 2.31 15.01
CA SER A 84 25.33 2.32 16.17
C SER A 84 25.13 3.75 16.67
N GLY A 85 23.94 4.04 17.22
CA GLY A 85 23.58 5.35 17.73
C GLY A 85 23.06 6.30 16.64
N LEU A 86 23.58 7.52 16.54
CA LEU A 86 23.13 8.52 15.56
C LEU A 86 24.16 8.70 14.44
N GLN A 87 23.71 8.57 13.19
CA GLN A 87 24.45 8.95 11.99
C GLN A 87 23.66 10.04 11.24
N ALA A 88 24.22 11.23 11.09
CA ALA A 88 23.57 12.31 10.35
C ALA A 88 24.49 12.96 9.31
N SER A 89 23.92 13.30 8.16
CA SER A 89 24.62 14.07 7.12
C SER A 89 23.71 15.07 6.39
N GLY A 90 24.31 16.10 5.79
CA GLY A 90 23.55 17.07 5.00
C GLY A 90 22.89 16.45 3.76
N VAL A 91 23.51 15.45 3.12
CA VAL A 91 23.02 14.89 1.85
C VAL A 91 22.94 13.37 1.87
N PHE A 92 24.01 12.68 2.25
CA PHE A 92 24.17 11.25 1.99
C PHE A 92 24.79 10.48 3.15
N ASN A 93 24.11 9.45 3.65
CA ASN A 93 24.72 8.45 4.53
C ASN A 93 24.71 7.06 3.90
N GLN A 94 25.80 6.32 4.12
CA GLN A 94 25.90 4.90 3.82
C GLN A 94 26.48 4.13 5.01
N VAL A 95 25.84 3.02 5.35
CA VAL A 95 26.36 1.98 6.25
C VAL A 95 26.35 0.67 5.48
N SER A 96 27.52 0.12 5.19
CA SER A 96 27.58 -1.08 4.34
C SER A 96 27.23 -2.36 5.11
N GLY A 97 27.39 -2.35 6.44
CA GLY A 97 26.99 -3.42 7.35
C GLY A 97 25.64 -3.15 8.01
N THR A 98 25.59 -3.34 9.33
CA THR A 98 24.38 -3.21 10.14
C THR A 98 24.25 -1.83 10.77
N LEU A 99 23.06 -1.25 10.71
CA LEU A 99 22.66 -0.02 11.38
C LEU A 99 21.80 -0.35 12.61
N HIS A 100 22.30 0.02 13.79
CA HIS A 100 21.61 -0.07 15.08
C HIS A 100 21.39 1.33 15.66
N GLY A 101 20.38 2.04 15.17
CA GLY A 101 20.10 3.40 15.62
C GLY A 101 19.42 4.27 14.57
N VAL A 102 19.73 5.56 14.53
CA VAL A 102 19.06 6.55 13.67
C VAL A 102 20.01 7.00 12.56
N GLN A 103 19.52 6.99 11.32
CA GLN A 103 20.22 7.49 10.15
C GLN A 103 19.44 8.65 9.53
N LEU A 104 20.01 9.85 9.52
CA LEU A 104 19.38 11.10 9.06
C LEU A 104 20.17 11.70 7.90
N ALA A 105 19.54 11.89 6.74
CA ALA A 105 20.17 12.57 5.61
C ALA A 105 19.23 13.57 4.95
N GLY A 106 19.76 14.68 4.41
CA GLY A 106 18.92 15.59 3.63
C GLY A 106 18.36 14.94 2.36
N ALA A 107 19.04 13.96 1.76
CA ALA A 107 18.58 13.32 0.53
C ALA A 107 18.53 11.79 0.62
N VAL A 108 19.61 11.11 1.01
CA VAL A 108 19.75 9.66 0.80
C VAL A 108 20.36 8.95 2.02
N ASN A 109 19.71 7.87 2.45
CA ASN A 109 20.24 6.92 3.42
C ASN A 109 20.32 5.52 2.84
N LEU A 110 21.48 4.88 2.95
CA LEU A 110 21.71 3.49 2.56
C LEU A 110 22.20 2.68 3.77
N ALA A 111 21.63 1.49 3.95
CA ALA A 111 22.08 0.51 4.93
C ALA A 111 22.13 -0.89 4.31
N GLY A 112 23.14 -1.69 4.67
CA GLY A 112 23.16 -3.12 4.38
C GLY A 112 22.01 -3.82 5.09
N ASP A 113 21.89 -3.63 6.40
CA ASP A 113 20.74 -4.05 7.20
C ASP A 113 20.46 -3.04 8.32
N ALA A 114 19.27 -2.44 8.33
CA ALA A 114 18.81 -1.54 9.39
C ALA A 114 17.97 -2.30 10.44
N ALA A 115 18.41 -3.49 10.85
CA ALA A 115 17.63 -4.41 11.67
C ALA A 115 17.06 -3.81 12.96
N LYS A 116 17.73 -2.85 13.59
CA LYS A 116 17.20 -2.02 14.69
C LYS A 116 17.34 -0.53 14.38
N GLY A 117 17.17 -0.20 13.10
CA GLY A 117 17.44 1.11 12.53
C GLY A 117 16.18 1.88 12.14
N TYR A 118 16.28 3.20 12.25
CA TYR A 118 15.31 4.19 11.81
C TYR A 118 15.98 5.07 10.76
N GLN A 119 15.42 5.15 9.54
CA GLN A 119 15.98 5.95 8.45
C GLN A 119 15.05 7.10 8.08
N PHE A 120 15.59 8.31 7.99
CA PHE A 120 14.86 9.51 7.59
C PHE A 120 15.65 10.26 6.53
N ALA A 121 15.07 10.42 5.35
CA ALA A 121 15.71 11.07 4.21
C ALA A 121 14.75 11.93 3.42
N GLY A 122 15.22 13.06 2.88
CA GLY A 122 14.38 13.93 2.05
C GLY A 122 13.96 13.28 0.72
N LEU A 123 14.72 12.31 0.18
CA LEU A 123 14.39 11.64 -1.08
C LEU A 123 14.26 10.13 -0.93
N PHE A 124 15.34 9.44 -0.54
CA PHE A 124 15.44 7.98 -0.62
C PHE A 124 15.99 7.33 0.63
N ASN A 125 15.32 6.29 1.13
CA ASN A 125 15.91 5.35 2.08
C ASN A 125 15.99 3.94 1.48
N GLN A 126 17.12 3.27 1.66
CA GLN A 126 17.28 1.86 1.34
C GLN A 126 17.87 1.10 2.52
N SER A 127 17.25 -0.04 2.84
CA SER A 127 17.85 -1.12 3.60
C SER A 127 17.90 -2.35 2.70
N ARG A 128 19.07 -2.98 2.54
CA ARG A 128 19.17 -4.29 1.86
C ARG A 128 18.79 -5.45 2.78
N GLY A 129 18.27 -5.16 3.97
CA GLY A 129 17.81 -6.11 4.96
C GLY A 129 16.52 -5.64 5.61
N ASN A 130 16.52 -5.65 6.94
CA ASN A 130 15.39 -5.28 7.77
C ASN A 130 15.43 -3.77 8.08
N VAL A 131 14.29 -3.22 8.47
CA VAL A 131 14.17 -1.85 8.98
C VAL A 131 12.94 -1.74 9.87
N HIS A 132 12.99 -0.95 10.94
CA HIS A 132 11.79 -0.72 11.77
C HIS A 132 10.96 0.45 11.24
N LEU A 133 11.64 1.53 10.86
CA LEU A 133 10.98 2.74 10.38
C LEU A 133 11.77 3.36 9.23
N GLN A 134 11.08 3.69 8.14
CA GLN A 134 11.62 4.46 7.02
C GLN A 134 10.65 5.58 6.64
N LEU A 135 11.12 6.82 6.70
CA LEU A 135 10.42 8.00 6.18
C LEU A 135 11.26 8.66 5.09
N GLY A 136 10.74 8.66 3.87
CA GLY A 136 11.42 9.18 2.68
C GLY A 136 10.53 10.15 1.92
N GLY A 137 11.04 11.26 1.39
CA GLY A 137 10.16 12.15 0.61
C GLY A 137 9.66 11.53 -0.70
N VAL A 138 10.44 10.65 -1.33
CA VAL A 138 10.08 10.04 -2.62
C VAL A 138 9.95 8.53 -2.51
N LEU A 139 11.03 7.83 -2.14
CA LEU A 139 11.12 6.38 -2.23
C LEU A 139 11.66 5.74 -0.95
N ASN A 140 11.08 4.61 -0.55
CA ASN A 140 11.68 3.71 0.44
C ASN A 140 11.79 2.29 -0.09
N THR A 141 12.89 1.60 0.19
CA THR A 141 13.08 0.19 -0.14
C THR A 141 13.66 -0.59 1.03
N ALA A 142 13.11 -1.77 1.31
CA ALA A 142 13.61 -2.72 2.30
C ALA A 142 13.39 -4.17 1.84
N ILE A 143 14.04 -5.16 2.46
CA ILE A 143 13.58 -6.56 2.36
C ILE A 143 12.40 -6.78 3.32
N SER A 144 12.56 -6.37 4.58
CA SER A 144 11.52 -6.47 5.60
C SER A 144 11.37 -5.14 6.31
N THR A 145 10.13 -4.70 6.53
CA THR A 145 9.82 -3.56 7.38
C THR A 145 8.95 -3.99 8.54
N LYS A 146 9.31 -3.58 9.76
CA LYS A 146 8.58 -3.85 11.01
C LYS A 146 8.23 -2.54 11.72
N GLY A 147 7.08 -1.97 11.41
CA GLY A 147 6.64 -0.68 11.94
C GLY A 147 6.03 0.18 10.84
N LEU A 148 6.76 1.21 10.40
CA LEU A 148 6.25 2.20 9.45
C LEU A 148 7.18 2.38 8.25
N GLN A 149 6.64 2.28 7.03
CA GLN A 149 7.32 2.67 5.81
C GLN A 149 6.45 3.71 5.09
N ALA A 150 6.87 4.97 5.07
CA ALA A 150 6.09 6.04 4.46
C ALA A 150 6.89 6.92 3.50
N SER A 151 6.32 7.20 2.33
CA SER A 151 6.92 8.11 1.36
C SER A 151 5.91 8.86 0.48
N GLY A 152 6.36 9.94 -0.16
CA GLY A 152 5.51 10.72 -1.05
C GLY A 152 5.14 10.00 -2.34
N VAL A 153 5.99 9.08 -2.84
CA VAL A 153 5.75 8.41 -4.13
C VAL A 153 5.58 6.91 -3.98
N SER A 154 6.60 6.19 -3.48
CA SER A 154 6.56 4.73 -3.52
C SER A 154 7.37 4.03 -2.43
N ASN A 155 6.75 3.00 -1.86
CA ASN A 155 7.41 2.10 -0.92
C ASN A 155 7.47 0.67 -1.47
N ARG A 156 8.61 0.01 -1.26
CA ARG A 156 8.81 -1.38 -1.62
C ARG A 156 9.40 -2.18 -0.47
N SER A 157 8.75 -3.28 -0.14
CA SER A 157 9.30 -4.31 0.74
C SER A 157 8.98 -5.70 0.20
N LYS A 158 9.58 -6.77 0.73
CA LYS A 158 9.05 -8.13 0.52
C LYS A 158 8.11 -8.50 1.67
N GLN A 159 8.48 -8.15 2.89
CA GLN A 159 7.70 -8.38 4.09
C GLN A 159 7.36 -7.04 4.72
N MET A 160 6.07 -6.77 4.94
CA MET A 160 5.59 -5.62 5.70
C MET A 160 4.83 -6.11 6.92
N ASP A 161 5.28 -5.74 8.11
CA ASP A 161 4.60 -5.93 9.38
C ASP A 161 4.37 -4.54 10.00
N GLY A 162 3.13 -4.03 9.95
CA GLY A 162 2.78 -2.68 10.36
C GLY A 162 2.10 -1.87 9.25
N VAL A 163 2.55 -0.65 8.99
CA VAL A 163 1.91 0.32 8.08
C VAL A 163 2.83 0.67 6.91
N GLN A 164 2.32 0.54 5.68
CA GLN A 164 2.97 1.01 4.46
C GLN A 164 2.12 2.12 3.81
N MET A 165 2.67 3.32 3.66
CA MET A 165 1.92 4.49 3.17
C MET A 165 2.66 5.23 2.07
N ALA A 166 2.09 5.28 0.87
CA ALA A 166 2.67 6.00 -0.27
C ALA A 166 1.65 6.93 -0.91
N GLY A 167 2.10 8.04 -1.49
CA GLY A 167 1.22 8.87 -2.32
C GLY A 167 0.73 8.14 -3.56
N LEU A 168 1.57 7.32 -4.22
CA LEU A 168 1.19 6.63 -5.47
C LEU A 168 1.17 5.11 -5.37
N TYR A 169 2.26 4.49 -4.90
CA TYR A 169 2.46 3.03 -5.07
C TYR A 169 3.06 2.35 -3.85
N ASN A 170 2.42 1.29 -3.36
CA ASN A 170 3.02 0.37 -2.41
C ASN A 170 3.16 -1.03 -3.02
N GLN A 171 4.29 -1.67 -2.74
CA GLN A 171 4.52 -3.08 -3.07
C GLN A 171 5.08 -3.87 -1.90
N ALA A 172 4.46 -5.03 -1.64
CA ALA A 172 4.97 -6.05 -0.74
C ALA A 172 4.72 -7.46 -1.33
N ASP A 173 5.40 -8.50 -0.86
CA ASP A 173 4.93 -9.87 -1.11
C ASP A 173 3.92 -10.27 -0.03
N ASN A 174 4.26 -10.03 1.25
CA ASN A 174 3.38 -10.34 2.37
C ASN A 174 3.20 -9.11 3.26
N VAL A 175 1.96 -8.86 3.64
CA VAL A 175 1.54 -7.74 4.47
C VAL A 175 0.82 -8.28 5.69
N LYS A 176 1.25 -7.86 6.87
CA LYS A 176 0.52 -8.01 8.13
C LYS A 176 0.27 -6.59 8.66
N GLY A 177 -0.94 -6.08 8.53
CA GLY A 177 -1.27 -4.71 8.89
C GLY A 177 -1.92 -3.93 7.75
N VAL A 178 -1.47 -2.70 7.49
CA VAL A 178 -2.19 -1.74 6.64
C VAL A 178 -1.33 -1.26 5.47
N GLN A 179 -1.86 -1.27 4.26
CA GLN A 179 -1.28 -0.60 3.09
C GLN A 179 -2.20 0.51 2.58
N ILE A 180 -1.65 1.71 2.42
CA ILE A 180 -2.38 2.90 1.95
C ILE A 180 -1.61 3.51 0.78
N ALA A 181 -2.21 3.51 -0.40
CA ALA A 181 -1.66 4.17 -1.58
C ALA A 181 -2.73 5.04 -2.23
N GLY A 182 -2.36 6.24 -2.70
CA GLY A 182 -3.31 7.08 -3.44
C GLY A 182 -3.74 6.47 -4.77
N VAL A 183 -2.92 5.60 -5.38
CA VAL A 183 -3.26 4.96 -6.66
C VAL A 183 -3.25 3.44 -6.55
N ILE A 184 -2.11 2.80 -6.27
CA ILE A 184 -1.96 1.35 -6.40
C ILE A 184 -1.34 0.72 -5.15
N ASN A 185 -2.01 -0.29 -4.59
CA ASN A 185 -1.37 -1.27 -3.71
C ASN A 185 -1.22 -2.61 -4.41
N LYS A 186 -0.02 -3.21 -4.35
CA LYS A 186 0.26 -4.54 -4.89
C LYS A 186 0.85 -5.45 -3.82
N ALA A 187 0.21 -6.59 -3.58
CA ALA A 187 0.70 -7.62 -2.69
C ALA A 187 0.47 -9.03 -3.25
N LYS A 188 1.05 -10.05 -2.62
CA LYS A 188 0.61 -11.45 -2.82
C LYS A 188 -0.38 -11.82 -1.72
N ASN A 189 0.06 -11.76 -0.47
CA ASN A 189 -0.78 -12.10 0.70
C ASN A 189 -0.94 -10.91 1.64
N VAL A 190 -2.18 -10.60 1.99
CA VAL A 190 -2.51 -9.50 2.89
C VAL A 190 -3.35 -10.01 4.05
N ARG A 191 -2.78 -9.91 5.25
CA ARG A 191 -3.46 -10.11 6.52
C ARG A 191 -3.69 -8.74 7.17
N GLY A 192 -4.74 -8.08 6.73
CA GLY A 192 -5.10 -6.74 7.18
C GLY A 192 -5.80 -5.96 6.07
N ILE A 193 -5.61 -4.64 6.02
CA ILE A 193 -6.40 -3.73 5.20
C ILE A 193 -5.54 -3.14 4.07
N GLN A 194 -6.07 -3.11 2.85
CA GLN A 194 -5.53 -2.29 1.76
C GLN A 194 -6.50 -1.17 1.40
N PHE A 195 -5.97 0.04 1.23
CA PHE A 195 -6.72 1.21 0.78
C PHE A 195 -6.01 1.89 -0.39
N GLY A 196 -6.70 2.01 -1.52
CA GLY A 196 -6.22 2.73 -2.69
C GLY A 196 -7.20 2.62 -3.86
N VAL A 197 -6.98 3.38 -4.94
CA VAL A 197 -7.85 3.33 -6.12
C VAL A 197 -7.87 1.92 -6.72
N LEU A 198 -6.70 1.32 -6.88
CA LEU A 198 -6.50 -0.03 -7.38
C LEU A 198 -5.73 -0.88 -6.38
N ASN A 199 -6.32 -1.97 -5.93
CA ASN A 199 -5.66 -2.94 -5.07
C ASN A 199 -5.51 -4.28 -5.79
N ILE A 200 -4.30 -4.84 -5.81
CA ILE A 200 -3.98 -6.11 -6.45
C ILE A 200 -3.39 -7.06 -5.40
N ALA A 201 -3.99 -8.24 -5.23
CA ALA A 201 -3.52 -9.27 -4.32
C ALA A 201 -3.79 -10.69 -4.85
N ASP A 202 -3.00 -11.68 -4.44
CA ASP A 202 -3.38 -13.09 -4.62
C ASP A 202 -4.43 -13.46 -3.56
N SER A 203 -4.22 -13.04 -2.31
CA SER A 203 -5.16 -13.20 -1.19
C SER A 203 -5.22 -11.94 -0.31
N SER A 204 -6.44 -11.53 0.05
CA SER A 204 -6.72 -10.43 0.97
C SER A 204 -8.15 -10.55 1.47
N ASP A 205 -8.38 -10.31 2.77
CA ASP A 205 -9.72 -10.36 3.36
C ASP A 205 -10.42 -8.99 3.29
N TYR A 206 -9.65 -7.91 3.49
CA TYR A 206 -10.16 -6.54 3.61
C TYR A 206 -9.46 -5.63 2.60
N THR A 207 -10.07 -5.48 1.43
CA THR A 207 -9.53 -4.63 0.36
C THR A 207 -10.54 -3.55 0.01
N LEU A 208 -10.13 -2.29 0.13
CA LEU A 208 -10.97 -1.12 -0.08
C LEU A 208 -10.38 -0.28 -1.20
N GLY A 209 -11.11 -0.22 -2.30
CA GLY A 209 -10.72 0.51 -3.49
C GLY A 209 -11.80 0.49 -4.55
N LEU A 210 -11.68 1.39 -5.52
CA LEU A 210 -12.60 1.45 -6.65
C LEU A 210 -12.52 0.16 -7.46
N VAL A 211 -11.31 -0.35 -7.65
CA VAL A 211 -11.06 -1.63 -8.31
C VAL A 211 -10.18 -2.51 -7.43
N ASN A 212 -10.68 -3.67 -7.03
CA ASN A 212 -9.93 -4.61 -6.21
C ASN A 212 -9.77 -5.92 -6.99
N ILE A 213 -8.56 -6.28 -7.37
CA ILE A 213 -8.24 -7.51 -8.08
C ILE A 213 -7.58 -8.47 -7.08
N VAL A 214 -8.41 -9.25 -6.39
CA VAL A 214 -7.96 -10.34 -5.51
C VAL A 214 -8.16 -11.67 -6.24
N LYS A 215 -7.12 -12.48 -6.42
CA LYS A 215 -7.19 -13.75 -7.16
C LYS A 215 -8.10 -14.78 -6.49
N ASN A 216 -7.99 -14.91 -5.17
CA ASN A 216 -8.81 -15.81 -4.36
C ASN A 216 -10.08 -15.13 -3.80
N GLY A 217 -10.40 -13.93 -4.28
CA GLY A 217 -11.61 -13.19 -3.90
C GLY A 217 -12.76 -13.48 -4.86
N GLU A 218 -14.00 -13.40 -4.37
CA GLU A 218 -15.17 -13.57 -5.22
C GLU A 218 -15.31 -12.38 -6.17
N LYS A 219 -15.61 -12.68 -7.44
CA LYS A 219 -16.01 -11.69 -8.45
C LYS A 219 -17.45 -11.98 -8.82
N SER A 220 -18.25 -10.94 -8.95
CA SER A 220 -19.62 -11.12 -9.42
C SER A 220 -20.12 -9.95 -10.24
N ILE A 221 -21.07 -10.25 -11.13
CA ILE A 221 -21.82 -9.27 -11.89
C ILE A 221 -23.23 -9.28 -11.34
N ARG A 222 -23.78 -8.12 -11.00
CA ARG A 222 -25.20 -7.98 -10.69
C ARG A 222 -25.91 -7.18 -11.77
N ILE A 223 -27.11 -7.64 -12.10
CA ILE A 223 -28.06 -6.91 -12.93
C ILE A 223 -29.32 -6.77 -12.09
N GLY A 224 -29.77 -5.54 -11.86
CA GLY A 224 -30.96 -5.30 -11.07
C GLY A 224 -31.56 -3.93 -11.30
N THR A 225 -32.73 -3.74 -10.72
CA THR A 225 -33.48 -2.48 -10.77
C THR A 225 -33.79 -2.00 -9.36
N ASP A 226 -34.06 -0.71 -9.22
CA ASP A 226 -34.42 -0.08 -7.96
C ASP A 226 -35.82 0.56 -8.03
N GLU A 227 -36.24 1.19 -6.93
CA GLU A 227 -37.54 1.87 -6.81
C GLU A 227 -37.75 3.03 -7.80
N ASP A 228 -36.64 3.55 -8.36
CA ASP A 228 -36.59 4.61 -9.36
C ASP A 228 -36.70 4.06 -10.79
N LEU A 229 -36.91 2.74 -10.94
CA LEU A 229 -36.88 1.98 -12.20
C LEU A 229 -35.54 2.10 -12.95
N SER A 230 -34.46 2.45 -12.24
CA SER A 230 -33.13 2.53 -12.81
C SER A 230 -32.52 1.14 -12.83
N THR A 231 -32.14 0.67 -14.02
CA THR A 231 -31.51 -0.65 -14.19
C THR A 231 -29.99 -0.50 -14.20
N PHE A 232 -29.29 -1.27 -13.39
CA PHE A 232 -27.83 -1.27 -13.28
C PHE A 232 -27.22 -2.61 -13.61
N ALA A 233 -26.11 -2.59 -14.34
CA ALA A 233 -25.16 -3.68 -14.43
C ALA A 233 -23.90 -3.30 -13.66
N SER A 234 -23.61 -4.00 -12.56
CA SER A 234 -22.47 -3.67 -11.69
C SER A 234 -21.57 -4.85 -11.36
N PHE A 235 -20.28 -4.60 -11.47
CA PHE A 235 -19.21 -5.50 -11.12
C PHE A 235 -18.82 -5.32 -9.66
N ARG A 236 -18.72 -6.45 -8.95
CA ARG A 236 -18.25 -6.55 -7.58
C ARG A 236 -16.96 -7.34 -7.56
N SER A 237 -15.94 -6.78 -6.94
CA SER A 237 -14.66 -7.46 -6.81
C SER A 237 -13.92 -6.98 -5.57
N GLY A 238 -13.29 -7.91 -4.86
CA GLY A 238 -12.53 -7.62 -3.66
C GLY A 238 -12.14 -8.86 -2.89
N GLY A 239 -11.91 -8.68 -1.59
CA GLY A 239 -11.49 -9.74 -0.69
C GLY A 239 -12.65 -10.67 -0.30
N GLN A 240 -12.39 -11.53 0.68
CA GLN A 240 -13.40 -12.48 1.17
C GLN A 240 -14.57 -11.78 1.89
N ILE A 241 -14.29 -10.67 2.59
CA ILE A 241 -15.27 -9.96 3.40
C ILE A 241 -15.69 -8.66 2.71
N LEU A 242 -14.73 -7.80 2.34
CA LEU A 242 -15.00 -6.49 1.74
C LEU A 242 -14.74 -6.49 0.23
N TYR A 243 -15.61 -5.81 -0.52
CA TYR A 243 -15.49 -5.64 -1.96
C TYR A 243 -15.84 -4.23 -2.42
N GLY A 244 -15.33 -3.87 -3.59
CA GLY A 244 -15.70 -2.65 -4.31
C GLY A 244 -16.83 -2.93 -5.29
N ILE A 245 -17.61 -1.90 -5.58
CA ILE A 245 -18.73 -1.90 -6.52
C ILE A 245 -18.42 -0.86 -7.59
N LEU A 246 -18.51 -1.26 -8.86
CA LEU A 246 -18.45 -0.36 -10.00
C LEU A 246 -19.53 -0.77 -10.99
N GLY A 247 -20.38 0.16 -11.41
CA GLY A 247 -21.50 -0.14 -12.29
C GLY A 247 -21.82 0.96 -13.26
N ILE A 248 -22.57 0.57 -14.29
CA ILE A 248 -23.24 1.47 -15.22
C ILE A 248 -24.72 1.16 -15.21
N GLY A 249 -25.55 2.15 -15.47
CA GLY A 249 -26.98 2.00 -15.44
C GLY A 249 -27.70 2.86 -16.46
N PHE A 250 -29.00 2.65 -16.53
CA PHE A 250 -29.90 3.34 -17.42
C PHE A 250 -31.26 3.52 -16.75
N ASN A 251 -31.82 4.72 -16.88
CA ASN A 251 -33.19 5.02 -16.49
C ASN A 251 -34.07 5.20 -17.75
N PRO A 252 -35.04 4.29 -18.00
CA PRO A 252 -35.93 4.39 -19.17
C PRO A 252 -37.00 5.48 -19.04
N GLN A 253 -37.28 5.96 -17.83
CA GLN A 253 -38.45 6.78 -17.55
C GLN A 253 -38.22 8.27 -17.89
N TYR A 254 -37.00 8.77 -17.73
CA TYR A 254 -36.69 10.19 -17.88
C TYR A 254 -35.43 10.41 -18.72
N GLU A 255 -35.54 11.18 -19.80
CA GLU A 255 -34.41 11.44 -20.72
C GLU A 255 -33.30 12.26 -20.07
N ALA A 256 -33.64 13.22 -19.22
CA ALA A 256 -32.70 14.14 -18.56
C ALA A 256 -31.77 13.48 -17.52
N ILE A 257 -32.01 12.21 -17.18
CA ILE A 257 -31.21 11.43 -16.21
C ILE A 257 -31.04 9.99 -16.72
N ARG A 258 -30.91 9.85 -18.04
CA ARG A 258 -30.93 8.56 -18.73
C ARG A 258 -29.78 7.63 -18.36
N TYR A 259 -28.57 8.15 -18.19
CA TYR A 259 -27.36 7.34 -18.02
C TYR A 259 -26.89 7.36 -16.56
N GLY A 260 -26.47 6.20 -16.05
CA GLY A 260 -26.07 6.03 -14.66
C GLY A 260 -24.67 5.50 -14.49
N VAL A 261 -23.99 5.95 -13.44
CA VAL A 261 -22.76 5.34 -12.90
C VAL A 261 -22.95 4.99 -11.43
N GLU A 262 -22.42 3.85 -11.00
CA GLU A 262 -22.46 3.36 -9.61
C GLU A 262 -21.04 3.14 -9.10
N GLY A 263 -20.73 3.67 -7.92
CA GLY A 263 -19.49 3.40 -7.21
C GLY A 263 -19.77 3.15 -5.73
N GLY A 264 -19.12 2.14 -5.13
CA GLY A 264 -19.40 1.82 -3.73
C GLY A 264 -18.49 0.77 -3.11
N ILE A 265 -18.81 0.45 -1.87
CA ILE A 265 -18.17 -0.61 -1.09
C ILE A 265 -19.24 -1.50 -0.48
N GLY A 266 -18.96 -2.79 -0.39
CA GLY A 266 -19.85 -3.77 0.22
C GLY A 266 -19.11 -4.72 1.15
N ALA A 267 -19.88 -5.31 2.06
CA ALA A 267 -19.42 -6.31 3.01
C ALA A 267 -20.34 -7.53 2.95
N ASN A 268 -19.75 -8.72 2.83
CA ASN A 268 -20.45 -9.98 3.02
C ASN A 268 -20.63 -10.22 4.53
N LEU A 269 -21.85 -10.08 5.03
CA LEU A 269 -22.19 -10.30 6.45
C LEU A 269 -22.39 -11.79 6.76
N LEU A 270 -22.97 -12.53 5.81
CA LEU A 270 -23.18 -13.96 5.93
C LEU A 270 -23.01 -14.63 4.57
N ASN A 271 -22.26 -15.73 4.52
CA ASN A 271 -22.07 -16.53 3.32
C ASN A 271 -22.31 -18.01 3.65
N ARG A 272 -23.50 -18.51 3.32
CA ARG A 272 -23.88 -19.93 3.40
C ARG A 272 -24.11 -20.46 1.98
N THR A 273 -24.12 -21.78 1.83
CA THR A 273 -24.27 -22.46 0.52
C THR A 273 -25.45 -21.95 -0.29
N ASN A 274 -26.62 -21.74 0.35
CA ASN A 274 -27.87 -21.37 -0.32
C ASN A 274 -28.37 -19.97 0.02
N PHE A 275 -27.73 -19.28 0.98
CA PHE A 275 -28.18 -17.99 1.47
C PHE A 275 -26.98 -17.08 1.75
N ARG A 276 -27.09 -15.83 1.33
CA ARG A 276 -26.09 -14.79 1.56
C ARG A 276 -26.77 -13.54 2.10
N LEU A 277 -26.02 -12.77 2.87
CA LEU A 277 -26.44 -11.46 3.34
C LEU A 277 -25.29 -10.49 3.15
N ALA A 278 -25.54 -9.38 2.48
CA ALA A 278 -24.57 -8.31 2.28
C ALA A 278 -25.11 -6.96 2.79
N ALA A 279 -24.20 -6.09 3.18
CA ALA A 279 -24.46 -4.67 3.35
C ALA A 279 -23.63 -3.88 2.35
N GLU A 280 -24.24 -2.92 1.65
CA GLU A 280 -23.57 -2.10 0.64
C GLU A 280 -23.80 -0.61 0.91
N ILE A 281 -22.75 0.19 0.75
CA ILE A 281 -22.83 1.65 0.66
C ILE A 281 -22.42 2.02 -0.76
N SER A 282 -23.30 2.70 -1.48
CA SER A 282 -23.08 3.04 -2.89
C SER A 282 -23.53 4.47 -3.19
N SER A 283 -22.79 5.14 -4.06
CA SER A 283 -23.18 6.38 -4.71
C SER A 283 -23.56 6.08 -6.16
N ILE A 284 -24.74 6.53 -6.55
CA ILE A 284 -25.25 6.51 -7.91
C ILE A 284 -25.40 7.94 -8.40
N THR A 285 -24.93 8.19 -9.62
CA THR A 285 -25.18 9.43 -10.34
C THR A 285 -25.88 9.10 -11.64
N LEU A 286 -27.06 9.69 -11.87
CA LEU A 286 -27.78 9.66 -13.13
C LEU A 286 -27.68 11.03 -13.83
N THR A 287 -27.47 11.05 -15.14
CA THR A 287 -27.28 12.27 -15.94
C THR A 287 -27.62 12.03 -17.42
N ASP A 288 -27.87 13.11 -18.16
CA ASP A 288 -27.93 13.16 -19.62
C ASP A 288 -26.62 13.66 -20.27
N PHE A 289 -25.62 14.05 -19.45
CA PHE A 289 -24.39 14.74 -19.85
C PHE A 289 -24.58 16.17 -20.39
N ASP A 290 -25.79 16.72 -20.30
CA ASP A 290 -26.15 18.08 -20.74
C ASP A 290 -26.41 19.03 -19.56
N GLY A 291 -25.97 18.65 -18.35
CA GLY A 291 -25.96 19.48 -17.15
C GLY A 291 -26.95 19.06 -16.07
N ASN A 292 -27.87 18.13 -16.35
CA ASN A 292 -28.80 17.60 -15.35
C ASN A 292 -28.16 16.47 -14.55
N TYR A 293 -28.37 16.45 -13.23
CA TYR A 293 -27.90 15.34 -12.41
C TYR A 293 -28.87 14.93 -11.30
N PHE A 294 -28.86 13.64 -11.01
CA PHE A 294 -29.52 13.04 -9.86
C PHE A 294 -28.50 12.17 -9.13
N ASN A 295 -28.16 12.56 -7.90
CA ASN A 295 -27.23 11.84 -7.05
C ASN A 295 -27.97 11.11 -5.93
N LYS A 296 -27.66 9.83 -5.74
CA LYS A 296 -28.28 8.95 -4.75
C LYS A 296 -27.19 8.19 -3.99
N ASN A 297 -27.03 8.51 -2.72
CA ASN A 297 -26.12 7.81 -1.80
C ASN A 297 -26.93 6.89 -0.90
N GLY A 298 -26.79 5.58 -1.07
CA GLY A 298 -27.62 4.58 -0.42
C GLY A 298 -26.85 3.62 0.47
N LEU A 299 -27.44 3.28 1.61
CA LEU A 299 -27.10 2.08 2.39
C LEU A 299 -28.14 1.00 2.06
N ARG A 300 -27.68 -0.21 1.71
CA ARG A 300 -28.52 -1.34 1.29
C ARG A 300 -28.21 -2.57 2.13
N ILE A 301 -29.25 -3.32 2.50
CA ILE A 301 -29.11 -4.65 3.10
C ILE A 301 -29.71 -5.67 2.14
N LEU A 302 -28.89 -6.61 1.67
CA LEU A 302 -29.18 -7.46 0.52
C LEU A 302 -29.11 -8.93 0.91
N PRO A 303 -30.23 -9.54 1.35
CA PRO A 303 -30.34 -10.98 1.37
C PRO A 303 -30.37 -11.53 -0.07
N SER A 304 -29.69 -12.65 -0.28
CA SER A 304 -29.64 -13.34 -1.56
C SER A 304 -29.82 -14.84 -1.40
N ILE A 305 -30.64 -15.44 -2.25
CA ILE A 305 -30.88 -16.88 -2.29
C ILE A 305 -30.30 -17.49 -3.56
N LYS A 306 -29.68 -18.66 -3.44
CA LYS A 306 -29.12 -19.37 -4.59
C LYS A 306 -30.25 -20.00 -5.39
N ILE A 307 -30.34 -19.70 -6.68
CA ILE A 307 -31.40 -20.22 -7.58
C ILE A 307 -30.84 -21.11 -8.71
N GLY A 308 -29.53 -21.15 -8.90
CA GLY A 308 -28.88 -21.99 -9.89
C GLY A 308 -27.38 -22.14 -9.64
N PRO A 309 -26.65 -22.81 -10.55
CA PRO A 309 -25.19 -22.78 -10.54
C PRO A 309 -24.71 -21.33 -10.66
N ASN A 310 -23.99 -20.84 -9.66
CA ASN A 310 -23.40 -19.50 -9.63
C ASN A 310 -24.39 -18.31 -9.71
N ILE A 311 -25.70 -18.54 -9.68
CA ILE A 311 -26.72 -17.50 -9.78
C ILE A 311 -27.47 -17.35 -8.45
N TYR A 312 -27.54 -16.11 -7.97
CA TYR A 312 -28.30 -15.73 -6.80
C TYR A 312 -29.37 -14.70 -7.18
N LEU A 313 -30.59 -14.88 -6.66
CA LEU A 313 -31.60 -13.83 -6.64
C LEU A 313 -31.37 -12.99 -5.38
N TYR A 314 -31.23 -11.68 -5.52
CA TYR A 314 -31.07 -10.77 -4.40
C TYR A 314 -32.20 -9.74 -4.39
N GLY A 315 -32.55 -9.27 -3.20
CA GLY A 315 -33.43 -8.13 -3.07
C GLY A 315 -33.53 -7.66 -1.63
N GLY A 316 -33.62 -6.35 -1.41
CA GLY A 316 -33.64 -5.83 -0.06
C GLY A 316 -33.83 -4.32 0.03
N PRO A 317 -34.11 -3.85 1.25
CA PRO A 317 -34.39 -2.44 1.50
C PRO A 317 -33.12 -1.59 1.36
N SER A 318 -33.35 -0.31 1.05
CA SER A 318 -32.32 0.72 1.08
C SER A 318 -32.79 1.97 1.82
N ILE A 319 -31.84 2.72 2.36
CA ILE A 319 -32.07 4.09 2.83
C ILE A 319 -31.15 4.97 1.99
N ASN A 320 -31.72 5.98 1.33
CA ASN A 320 -30.95 6.81 0.41
C ASN A 320 -31.05 8.28 0.77
N TYR A 321 -29.92 8.97 0.62
CA TYR A 321 -29.81 10.42 0.58
C TYR A 321 -29.67 10.87 -0.88
N ILE A 322 -30.61 11.71 -1.31
CA ILE A 322 -30.77 12.15 -2.68
C ILE A 322 -30.47 13.64 -2.78
N ASN A 323 -29.75 14.03 -3.83
CA ASN A 323 -29.53 15.42 -4.22
C ASN A 323 -29.73 15.58 -5.73
N THR A 324 -30.59 16.49 -6.15
CA THR A 324 -30.94 16.72 -7.56
C THR A 324 -31.26 18.20 -7.78
N ASP A 325 -30.87 18.73 -8.92
CA ASP A 325 -31.22 20.08 -9.37
C ASP A 325 -32.37 20.08 -10.39
N ASN A 326 -32.68 18.92 -10.98
CA ASN A 326 -33.74 18.74 -11.96
C ASN A 326 -35.10 18.35 -11.33
N GLU A 327 -36.20 18.91 -11.88
CA GLU A 327 -37.60 18.57 -11.58
C GLU A 327 -37.95 17.09 -11.82
N ASP A 328 -37.39 16.45 -12.85
CA ASP A 328 -37.64 15.03 -13.11
C ASP A 328 -37.00 14.13 -12.03
N GLY A 329 -35.84 14.52 -11.51
CA GLY A 329 -35.23 13.85 -10.36
C GLY A 329 -36.08 13.93 -9.10
N LYS A 330 -36.83 15.03 -8.90
CA LYS A 330 -37.76 15.15 -7.76
C LYS A 330 -38.93 14.16 -7.83
N LYS A 331 -39.40 13.84 -9.04
CA LYS A 331 -40.49 12.88 -9.28
C LYS A 331 -40.09 11.44 -9.01
N LEU A 332 -38.79 11.12 -9.11
CA LEU A 332 -38.27 9.81 -8.74
C LEU A 332 -38.37 9.53 -7.24
N VAL A 333 -38.22 10.56 -6.41
CA VAL A 333 -38.20 10.40 -4.95
C VAL A 333 -39.57 9.98 -4.41
N LYS A 334 -39.75 8.67 -4.22
CA LYS A 334 -40.90 8.06 -3.56
C LYS A 334 -40.56 7.71 -2.10
N MET A 335 -41.58 7.43 -1.29
CA MET A 335 -41.43 6.97 0.11
C MET A 335 -40.48 7.84 0.94
N LYS A 336 -40.70 9.16 0.88
CA LYS A 336 -39.89 10.20 1.55
C LYS A 336 -40.05 10.12 3.06
N ILE A 337 -38.92 10.17 3.76
CA ILE A 337 -38.86 10.40 5.20
C ILE A 337 -38.71 11.91 5.46
N TRP A 338 -37.90 12.58 4.64
CA TRP A 338 -37.60 14.00 4.77
C TRP A 338 -37.24 14.58 3.41
N ASP A 339 -37.59 15.84 3.17
CA ASP A 339 -37.09 16.60 2.04
C ASP A 339 -36.94 18.09 2.34
N LYS A 340 -36.09 18.75 1.56
CA LYS A 340 -35.87 20.19 1.59
C LYS A 340 -35.63 20.70 0.19
N GLN A 341 -36.32 21.78 -0.15
CA GLN A 341 -36.16 22.47 -1.42
C GLN A 341 -35.57 23.86 -1.19
N ASN A 342 -34.45 24.14 -1.88
CA ASN A 342 -33.90 25.48 -2.02
C ASN A 342 -34.13 25.99 -3.46
N SER A 343 -33.70 27.21 -3.78
CA SER A 343 -33.90 27.82 -5.10
C SER A 343 -33.15 27.13 -6.25
N LYS A 344 -32.17 26.25 -5.96
CA LYS A 344 -31.37 25.54 -6.95
C LYS A 344 -31.33 24.02 -6.78
N ASP A 345 -31.46 23.53 -5.54
CA ASP A 345 -31.26 22.11 -5.21
C ASP A 345 -32.43 21.53 -4.42
N TYR A 346 -32.71 20.26 -4.66
CA TYR A 346 -33.63 19.43 -3.88
C TYR A 346 -32.87 18.30 -3.21
N GLN A 347 -33.05 18.21 -1.89
CA GLN A 347 -32.45 17.18 -1.05
C GLN A 347 -33.55 16.33 -0.42
N ALA A 348 -33.37 15.01 -0.38
CA ALA A 348 -34.33 14.13 0.25
C ALA A 348 -33.68 12.91 0.92
N LEU A 349 -34.33 12.40 1.95
CA LEU A 349 -34.09 11.08 2.52
C LEU A 349 -35.29 10.21 2.20
N ASN A 350 -35.05 9.03 1.62
CA ASN A 350 -36.11 8.08 1.33
C ASN A 350 -35.75 6.64 1.72
N VAL A 351 -36.80 5.82 1.83
CA VAL A 351 -36.67 4.36 1.88
C VAL A 351 -36.91 3.82 0.49
N GLY A 352 -36.02 2.92 0.06
CA GLY A 352 -36.04 2.30 -1.25
C GLY A 352 -36.01 0.78 -1.18
N PHE A 353 -36.02 0.16 -2.35
CA PHE A 353 -35.89 -1.28 -2.49
C PHE A 353 -35.21 -1.59 -3.81
N THR A 354 -34.26 -2.51 -3.78
CA THR A 354 -33.60 -3.02 -4.99
C THR A 354 -33.75 -4.52 -5.08
N ALA A 355 -33.87 -5.04 -6.30
CA ALA A 355 -33.85 -6.47 -6.57
C ALA A 355 -33.19 -6.78 -7.92
N GLY A 356 -32.65 -7.98 -8.03
CA GLY A 356 -31.99 -8.42 -9.25
C GLY A 356 -31.33 -9.78 -9.15
N LEU A 357 -30.51 -10.08 -10.15
CA LEU A 357 -29.73 -11.31 -10.25
C LEU A 357 -28.26 -11.01 -10.05
N GLN A 358 -27.58 -11.88 -9.31
CA GLN A 358 -26.13 -11.89 -9.14
C GLN A 358 -25.55 -13.16 -9.77
N LEU A 359 -24.61 -12.99 -10.69
CA LEU A 359 -23.80 -14.05 -11.26
C LEU A 359 -22.40 -14.02 -10.62
N VAL A 360 -22.00 -15.11 -9.99
CA VAL A 360 -20.66 -15.31 -9.42
C VAL A 360 -19.73 -15.90 -10.48
N LEU A 361 -18.58 -15.25 -10.71
CA LEU A 361 -17.61 -15.60 -11.76
C LEU A 361 -16.58 -16.64 -11.31
#